data_AF-A0A847H3Y6-F1
#
_entry.id   AF-A0A847H3Y6-F1
#
_cell.length_a   1.000
_cell.length_b   1.000
_cell.length_c   1.000
_cell.angle_alpha   90.00
_cell.angle_beta   90.00
_cell.angle_gamma   90.00
#
_symmetry.space_group_name_H-M   'P 1'
#
loop_
_entity.id
_entity.type
_entity.pdbx_description
1 polymer ?
#
loop_
_entity_poly.entity_id
_entity_poly.type
_entity_poly.pdbx_seq_one_letter_code
_entity_poly.pdbx_strand_id
1 'polypeptide(L)'
;GGCVKICETRLCPDEKAGGKPGEILGKVNNGIKVATGDGCIIVTRIQPACKAEQDAVAWYNGARIQKGAVFEKITSLENPSCECNQSPMK
;
A
#
# COMPACT_ATOMS: atom_id res chain seq x y z
N GLY A 1 3.74 -12.02 -2.76
CA GLY A 1 3.09 -10.71 -2.59
C GLY A 1 2.03 -10.57 -3.66
N GLY A 2 0.86 -10.04 -3.32
CA GLY A 2 -0.18 -9.70 -4.30
C GLY A 2 -0.04 -8.25 -4.76
N CYS A 3 -0.61 -7.92 -5.92
CA CYS A 3 -0.65 -6.53 -6.35
C CYS A 3 -1.65 -5.74 -5.51
N VAL A 4 -1.39 -4.44 -5.38
CA VAL A 4 -2.22 -3.55 -4.60
C VAL A 4 -2.25 -2.18 -5.27
N LYS A 5 -3.45 -1.61 -5.40
CA LYS A 5 -3.66 -0.28 -5.96
C LYS A 5 -3.81 0.72 -4.82
N ILE A 6 -3.03 1.78 -4.86
CA ILE A 6 -3.19 2.92 -3.96
C ILE A 6 -4.30 3.81 -4.56
N CYS A 7 -5.41 3.95 -3.85
CA CYS A 7 -6.58 4.67 -4.35
C CYS A 7 -6.62 6.12 -3.87
N GLU A 8 -6.19 6.38 -2.63
CA GLU A 8 -6.16 7.71 -2.05
C GLU A 8 -4.94 7.88 -1.14
N THR A 9 -4.31 9.05 -1.25
CA THR A 9 -3.21 9.46 -0.39
C THR A 9 -3.40 10.90 0.07
N ARG A 10 -2.73 11.25 1.17
CA ARG A 10 -2.57 12.62 1.65
C ARG A 10 -1.10 12.93 1.85
N LEU A 11 -0.73 14.18 1.57
CA LEU A 11 0.59 14.68 1.91
C LEU A 11 0.75 14.70 3.43
N CYS A 12 1.90 14.23 3.86
CA CYS A 12 2.36 14.32 5.23
C CYS A 12 3.10 15.66 5.37
N PRO A 13 2.62 16.61 6.17
CA PRO A 13 3.27 17.92 6.30
C PRO A 13 4.63 17.86 7.03
N ASP A 14 5.00 16.71 7.60
CA ASP A 14 6.28 16.47 8.26
C ASP A 14 7.41 16.27 7.23
N GLU A 15 8.37 17.19 7.19
CA GLU A 15 9.42 17.27 6.16
C GLU A 15 10.44 16.10 6.18
N LYS A 16 10.57 15.36 7.29
CA LYS A 16 11.58 14.29 7.40
C LYS A 16 10.97 12.97 7.83
N ALA A 17 10.59 12.17 6.84
CA ALA A 17 10.31 10.76 7.06
C ALA A 17 11.64 9.99 7.03
N GLY A 18 12.11 9.50 8.17
CA GLY A 18 13.23 8.56 8.18
C GLY A 18 12.79 7.24 7.54
N GLY A 19 13.59 6.69 6.62
CA GLY A 19 13.32 5.42 5.92
C GLY A 19 13.76 5.45 4.47
N LYS A 20 13.67 4.30 3.77
CA LYS A 20 13.92 4.23 2.32
C LYS A 20 12.64 4.60 1.55
N PRO A 21 12.74 5.20 0.35
CA PRO A 21 11.55 5.46 -0.47
C PRO A 21 10.74 4.17 -0.71
N GLY A 22 9.44 4.24 -0.45
CA GLY A 22 8.51 3.10 -0.50
C GLY A 22 8.38 2.33 0.82
N GLU A 23 9.20 2.62 1.83
CA GLU A 23 9.14 1.97 3.14
C GLU A 23 7.93 2.40 3.95
N ILE A 24 7.23 1.43 4.52
CA ILE A 24 6.10 1.62 5.42
C ILE A 24 6.63 1.91 6.82
N LEU A 25 6.46 3.15 7.27
CA LEU A 25 6.91 3.64 8.57
C LEU A 25 5.98 3.25 9.71
N GLY A 26 4.77 2.80 9.39
CA GLY A 26 3.78 2.29 10.31
C GLY A 26 2.38 2.82 10.05
N LYS A 27 1.44 2.44 10.91
CA LYS A 27 0.07 2.94 10.91
C LYS A 27 -0.03 4.27 11.67
N VAL A 28 -0.88 5.16 11.17
CA VAL A 28 -1.32 6.39 11.82
C VAL A 28 -2.85 6.38 11.89
N ASN A 29 -3.45 7.32 12.64
CA ASN A 29 -4.90 7.33 12.87
C ASN A 29 -5.75 7.28 11.59
N ASN A 30 -5.25 7.89 10.50
CA ASN A 30 -6.01 8.04 9.27
C ASN A 30 -5.40 7.28 8.06
N GLY A 31 -4.50 6.33 8.29
CA GLY A 31 -3.85 5.61 7.19
C GLY A 31 -2.53 4.92 7.54
N ILE A 32 -1.75 4.62 6.51
CA ILE A 32 -0.39 4.07 6.63
C ILE A 32 0.60 5.14 6.19
N LYS A 33 1.60 5.42 7.02
CA LYS A 33 2.67 6.35 6.69
C LYS A 33 3.73 5.63 5.85
N VAL A 34 4.06 6.19 4.69
CA VAL A 34 5.05 5.66 3.75
C VAL A 34 6.11 6.73 3.50
N ALA A 35 7.38 6.35 3.59
CA ALA A 35 8.50 7.22 3.25
C ALA A 35 8.60 7.42 1.74
N THR A 36 8.90 8.64 1.32
CA THR A 36 9.18 9.01 -0.07
C THR A 36 10.64 9.45 -0.20
N GLY A 37 11.07 9.79 -1.43
CA GLY A 37 12.41 10.36 -1.65
C GLY A 37 12.60 11.71 -0.96
N ASP A 38 11.51 12.43 -0.74
CA ASP A 38 11.43 13.69 0.00
C ASP A 38 10.13 13.66 0.82
N GLY A 39 10.24 13.73 2.15
CA GLY A 39 9.10 13.67 3.07
C GLY A 39 8.39 12.31 3.18
N CYS A 40 7.09 12.36 3.48
CA CYS A 40 6.21 11.20 3.61
C CYS A 40 4.88 11.40 2.87
N ILE A 41 4.19 10.28 2.62
CA ILE A 41 2.76 10.28 2.28
C ILE A 41 2.00 9.41 3.28
N ILE A 42 0.72 9.72 3.44
CA ILE A 42 -0.22 8.89 4.19
C ILE A 42 -1.16 8.23 3.17
N VAL A 43 -1.07 6.92 3.03
CA VAL A 43 -2.01 6.13 2.23
C VAL A 43 -3.26 5.92 3.06
N THR A 44 -4.40 6.42 2.59
CA THR A 44 -5.67 6.37 3.32
C THR A 44 -6.57 5.27 2.77
N ARG A 45 -6.58 5.05 1.45
CA ARG A 45 -7.41 4.02 0.79
C ARG A 45 -6.61 3.17 -0.17
N ILE A 46 -6.91 1.89 -0.16
CA ILE A 46 -6.17 0.89 -0.91
C ILE A 46 -7.11 -0.19 -1.42
N GLN A 47 -6.80 -0.71 -2.61
CA GLN A 47 -7.52 -1.83 -3.20
C GLN A 47 -6.55 -2.99 -3.42
N PRO A 48 -6.59 -4.02 -2.56
CA PRO A 48 -5.87 -5.26 -2.81
C PRO A 48 -6.43 -5.97 -4.04
N ALA A 49 -5.60 -6.78 -4.69
CA ALA A 49 -6.05 -7.68 -5.76
C ALA A 49 -7.33 -8.42 -5.33
N CYS A 50 -8.32 -8.46 -6.22
CA CYS A 50 -9.57 -9.20 -6.06
C CYS A 50 -10.49 -8.72 -4.94
N LYS A 51 -10.18 -7.59 -4.30
CA LYS A 51 -10.97 -7.06 -3.20
C LYS A 51 -11.53 -5.69 -3.56
N ALA A 52 -12.59 -5.31 -2.86
CA ALA A 52 -13.07 -3.94 -2.87
C ALA A 52 -12.02 -3.00 -2.26
N GLU A 53 -12.09 -1.74 -2.69
CA GLU A 53 -11.38 -0.66 -2.02
C GLU A 53 -11.73 -0.65 -0.52
N GLN A 54 -10.73 -0.45 0.32
CA GLN A 54 -10.88 -0.43 1.76
C GLN A 54 -9.90 0.54 2.40
N ASP A 55 -10.11 0.83 3.69
CA ASP A 55 -9.18 1.63 4.48
C ASP A 55 -7.80 0.98 4.53
N ALA A 56 -6.77 1.79 4.35
CA ALA A 56 -5.39 1.32 4.36
C ALA A 56 -5.03 0.66 5.70
N VAL A 57 -5.55 1.18 6.82
CA VAL A 57 -5.34 0.57 8.15
C VAL A 57 -5.97 -0.83 8.24
N ALA A 58 -7.16 -1.02 7.67
CA ALA A 58 -7.83 -2.32 7.64
C ALA A 58 -7.01 -3.33 6.82
N TRP A 59 -6.53 -2.90 5.65
CA TRP A 59 -5.62 -3.71 4.83
C TRP A 59 -4.31 -4.03 5.56
N TYR A 60 -3.65 -3.04 6.18
CA TYR A 60 -2.39 -3.24 6.92
C TYR A 60 -2.53 -4.33 7.99
N ASN A 61 -3.61 -4.29 8.76
CA ASN A 61 -3.90 -5.29 9.78
C ASN A 61 -4.22 -6.66 9.16
N GLY A 62 -5.07 -6.70 8.15
CA GLY A 62 -5.51 -7.95 7.50
C GLY A 62 -4.40 -8.65 6.71
N ALA A 63 -3.52 -7.89 6.07
CA ALA A 63 -2.34 -8.39 5.35
C ALA A 63 -1.14 -8.64 6.28
N ARG A 64 -1.27 -8.36 7.59
CA ARG A 64 -0.22 -8.54 8.61
C ARG A 64 1.09 -7.86 8.24
N ILE A 65 0.99 -6.66 7.66
CA ILE A 65 2.16 -5.85 7.29
C ILE A 65 2.86 -5.36 8.55
N GLN A 66 4.18 -5.32 8.52
CA GLN A 66 5.02 -4.80 9.59
C GLN A 66 5.72 -3.51 9.17
N LYS A 67 6.09 -2.68 10.15
CA LYS A 67 6.95 -1.52 9.92
C LYS A 67 8.27 -1.98 9.29
N GLY A 68 8.73 -1.25 8.28
CA GLY A 68 9.92 -1.60 7.49
C GLY A 68 9.63 -2.43 6.22
N ALA A 69 8.39 -2.89 6.02
CA ALA A 69 7.97 -3.45 4.74
C ALA A 69 8.01 -2.37 3.64
N VAL A 70 8.27 -2.76 2.40
CA VAL A 70 8.45 -1.82 1.28
C VAL A 70 7.42 -2.07 0.18
N PHE A 71 6.82 -1.01 -0.34
CA PHE A 71 6.09 -1.07 -1.61
C PHE A 71 7.12 -1.12 -2.75
N GLU A 72 7.23 -2.28 -3.39
CA GLU A 72 8.11 -2.45 -4.53
C GLU A 72 7.36 -2.24 -5.84
N LYS A 73 7.98 -1.50 -6.76
CA LYS A 73 7.48 -1.36 -8.13
C LYS A 73 7.65 -2.70 -8.83
N ILE A 74 6.58 -3.20 -9.44
CA ILE A 74 6.70 -4.34 -10.34
C ILE A 74 7.37 -3.85 -11.63
N THR A 75 8.61 -4.28 -11.88
CA THR A 75 9.45 -3.83 -13.01
C THR A 75 9.42 -4.76 -14.21
N SER A 76 8.88 -5.98 -14.08
CA SER A 76 8.83 -6.93 -15.18
C SER A 76 7.55 -6.75 -16.01
N LEU A 77 7.72 -6.54 -17.32
CA LEU A 77 6.67 -6.49 -18.36
C LEU A 77 6.04 -7.87 -18.66
N GLU A 78 6.37 -8.90 -17.90
CA GLU A 78 5.72 -10.21 -18.00
C GLU A 78 4.52 -10.21 -17.05
N ASN A 79 3.38 -9.71 -17.56
CA ASN A 79 2.05 -9.77 -16.96
C ASN A 79 2.01 -10.09 -15.45
N PRO A 80 2.20 -9.11 -14.55
CA PRO A 80 1.77 -9.25 -13.18
C PRO A 80 0.26 -9.09 -13.17
N SER A 81 -0.43 -10.06 -13.74
CA SER A 81 -1.86 -10.04 -13.85
C SER A 81 -2.40 -9.93 -12.43
N CYS A 82 -2.90 -8.75 -12.08
CA CYS A 82 -3.89 -8.59 -11.03
C CYS A 82 -5.20 -9.34 -11.38
N GLU A 83 -5.20 -10.14 -12.45
CA GLU A 83 -6.25 -11.04 -12.91
C GLU A 83 -6.46 -12.10 -11.83
N CYS A 84 -7.39 -11.74 -10.97
CA CYS A 84 -8.16 -12.68 -10.22
C CYS A 84 -8.92 -13.51 -11.23
N ASN A 85 -8.51 -14.76 -11.45
CA ASN A 85 -9.41 -15.77 -12.00
C ASN A 85 -10.54 -15.96 -10.98
N GLN A 86 -11.49 -15.02 -10.96
CA GLN A 86 -12.74 -15.16 -10.24
C GLN A 86 -13.53 -16.23 -10.97
N SER A 87 -13.22 -17.49 -10.67
CA SER A 87 -14.16 -18.57 -10.95
C SER A 87 -15.44 -18.18 -10.21
N PRO A 88 -16.59 -18.06 -10.90
CA PRO A 88 -17.82 -17.65 -10.26
C PRO A 88 -18.12 -18.64 -9.13
N MET A 89 -18.34 -18.14 -7.91
CA MET A 89 -18.88 -18.95 -6.84
C MET A 89 -20.22 -19.52 -7.34
N LYS A 90 -20.27 -20.85 -7.50
CA LYS A 90 -21.51 -21.58 -7.78
C LYS A 90 -22.47 -21.48 -6.61
#